data_AF-T1CGB5-F1
#
_entry.id   AF-T1CGB5-F1
#
_cell.length_a   1.000
_cell.length_b   1.000
_cell.length_c   1.000
_cell.angle_alpha   90.00
_cell.angle_beta   90.00
_cell.angle_gamma   90.00
#
_symmetry.space_group_name_H-M   'P 1'
#
loop_
_entity.id
_entity.type
_entity.pdbx_description
1 polymer ?
#
loop_
_entity_poly.entity_id
_entity_poly.type
_entity_poly.pdbx_seq_one_letter_code
_entity_poly.pdbx_strand_id
1 'polypeptide(L)'
;MRIFGLNPVRWHAEDAPKGIQLEASDLVEPIVMGLVASVLILAGTLQKNSPFTSKIPGSWFIGVPSHPVSGNPLLEFLARWLVYLGVALACYVWVRFVRLVRKGYRISPRALWSAFWTWITPLMIAGPLFSRDVYSYAAQGEMVARGIDPYSNGPIALGSNSYLATVDPFWVKAKAPYGPLFLYVDGL
;
A
#
# COMPACT_ATOMS: atom_id res chain seq x y z
N MET A 1 0.46 41.04 2.03
CA MET A 1 0.32 40.44 3.37
C MET A 1 0.86 39.01 3.30
N ARG A 2 2.12 38.80 3.68
CA ARG A 2 2.80 37.49 3.73
C ARG A 2 2.50 36.87 5.10
N ILE A 3 1.61 35.89 5.11
CA ILE A 3 1.37 35.03 6.28
C ILE A 3 1.98 33.68 5.88
N PHE A 4 2.82 33.09 6.73
CA PHE A 4 3.71 31.94 6.47
C PHE A 4 5.06 32.27 5.81
N GLY A 5 6.04 32.61 6.66
CA GLY A 5 7.46 32.78 6.30
C GLY A 5 8.21 31.47 6.06
N LEU A 6 7.71 30.61 5.18
CA LEU A 6 8.43 29.43 4.72
C LEU A 6 8.86 29.68 3.28
N ASN A 7 10.16 29.67 3.02
CA ASN A 7 10.63 29.57 1.64
C ASN A 7 10.22 28.17 1.15
N PRO A 8 9.34 28.05 0.13
CA PRO A 8 9.08 26.75 -0.45
C PRO A 8 10.41 26.15 -0.90
N VAL A 9 10.61 24.85 -0.61
CA VAL A 9 11.81 24.12 -1.02
C VAL A 9 12.07 24.42 -2.50
N ARG A 10 13.20 25.05 -2.83
CA ARG A 10 13.53 25.36 -4.22
C ARG A 10 13.92 24.08 -4.94
N TRP A 11 12.94 23.43 -5.55
CA TRP A 11 13.07 22.17 -6.28
C TRP A 11 14.08 22.24 -7.43
N HIS A 12 14.24 23.44 -8.02
CA HIS A 12 15.11 23.71 -9.18
C HIS A 12 16.51 24.22 -8.83
N ALA A 13 16.87 24.39 -7.55
CA ALA A 13 18.22 24.81 -7.20
C ALA A 13 19.23 23.67 -7.45
N GLU A 14 20.31 23.99 -8.17
CA GLU A 14 21.42 23.09 -8.47
C GLU A 14 22.27 22.80 -7.22
N ASP A 15 22.37 23.78 -6.31
CA ASP A 15 23.13 23.65 -5.06
C ASP A 15 22.20 23.62 -3.84
N ALA A 16 21.97 22.42 -3.31
CA ALA A 16 21.28 22.24 -2.04
C ALA A 16 22.31 22.31 -0.88
N PRO A 17 22.07 23.11 0.17
CA PRO A 17 22.96 23.14 1.31
C PRO A 17 22.91 21.79 2.03
N LYS A 18 24.05 21.09 2.10
CA LYS A 18 24.16 19.80 2.80
C LYS A 18 23.78 19.99 4.26
N GLY A 19 22.84 19.17 4.75
CA GLY A 19 22.49 19.12 6.17
C GLY A 19 21.32 20.01 6.60
N ILE A 20 20.64 20.71 5.69
CA ILE A 20 19.35 21.33 6.02
C ILE A 20 18.34 20.23 6.34
N GLN A 21 17.73 20.36 7.52
CA GLN A 21 16.62 19.53 7.95
C GLN A 21 15.30 20.14 7.45
N LEU A 22 14.55 19.37 6.67
CA LEU A 22 13.22 19.70 6.18
C LEU A 22 12.18 19.22 7.18
N GLU A 23 11.27 20.11 7.55
CA GLU A 23 10.13 19.82 8.40
C GLU A 23 8.87 19.56 7.57
N ALA A 24 7.79 19.10 8.22
CA ALA A 24 6.53 18.78 7.54
C ALA A 24 5.97 19.98 6.78
N SER A 25 6.18 21.19 7.32
CA SER A 25 5.76 22.44 6.71
C SER A 25 6.47 22.74 5.38
N ASP A 26 7.69 22.23 5.19
CA ASP A 26 8.45 22.38 3.94
C ASP A 26 8.02 21.36 2.87
N LEU A 27 7.32 20.30 3.31
CA LEU A 27 6.91 19.17 2.49
C LEU A 27 5.39 19.10 2.26
N VAL A 28 4.65 20.18 2.54
CA VAL A 28 3.18 20.21 2.35
C VAL A 28 2.78 19.82 0.94
N GLU A 29 3.42 20.40 -0.08
CA GLU A 29 3.11 20.12 -1.49
C GLU A 29 3.24 18.62 -1.83
N PRO A 30 4.39 17.94 -1.64
CA PRO A 30 4.50 16.53 -1.94
C PRO A 30 3.66 15.64 -1.01
N ILE A 31 3.42 16.05 0.25
CA ILE A 31 2.50 15.33 1.15
C ILE A 31 1.08 15.34 0.59
N VAL A 32 0.58 16.51 0.17
CA VAL A 32 -0.75 16.66 -0.44
C VAL A 32 -0.84 15.91 -1.78
N MET A 33 0.20 15.95 -2.61
CA MET A 33 0.22 15.16 -3.85
C MET A 33 0.11 13.65 -3.58
N GLY A 34 0.81 13.14 -2.56
CA GLY A 34 0.68 11.74 -2.16
C GLY A 34 -0.69 11.40 -1.57
N LEU A 35 -1.33 12.33 -0.85
CA LEU A 35 -2.73 12.18 -0.43
C LEU A 35 -3.67 12.05 -1.64
N VAL A 36 -3.52 12.94 -2.62
CA VAL A 36 -4.30 12.91 -3.86
C VAL A 36 -4.08 11.58 -4.60
N ALA A 37 -2.83 11.12 -4.71
CA ALA A 37 -2.51 9.83 -5.29
C ALA A 37 -3.25 8.68 -4.59
N SER A 38 -3.20 8.63 -3.25
CA SER A 38 -3.89 7.61 -2.46
C SER A 38 -5.40 7.66 -2.60
N VAL A 39 -6.00 8.85 -2.68
CA VAL A 39 -7.45 9.02 -2.89
C VAL A 39 -7.86 8.57 -4.30
N LEU A 40 -7.05 8.86 -5.33
CA LEU A 40 -7.31 8.38 -6.69
C LEU A 40 -7.28 6.85 -6.77
N ILE A 41 -6.28 6.22 -6.11
CA ILE A 41 -6.19 4.76 -6.00
C ILE A 41 -7.41 4.20 -5.27
N LEU A 42 -7.75 4.75 -4.10
CA LEU A 42 -8.94 4.33 -3.34
C LEU A 42 -10.20 4.45 -4.20
N ALA A 43 -10.45 5.60 -4.80
CA ALA A 43 -11.64 5.83 -5.62
C ALA A 43 -11.75 4.84 -6.79
N GLY A 44 -10.65 4.54 -7.48
CA GLY A 44 -10.64 3.55 -8.57
C GLY A 44 -10.80 2.11 -8.09
N THR A 45 -10.37 1.79 -6.87
CA THR A 45 -10.46 0.44 -6.29
C THR A 45 -11.82 0.14 -5.66
N LEU A 46 -12.55 1.16 -5.22
CA LEU A 46 -13.93 1.05 -4.74
C LEU A 46 -14.92 0.60 -5.83
N GLN A 47 -14.54 0.66 -7.10
CA GLN A 47 -15.36 0.12 -8.18
C GLN A 47 -15.51 -1.41 -7.99
N LYS A 48 -16.77 -1.90 -8.11
CA LYS A 48 -17.16 -3.30 -7.80
C LYS A 48 -16.38 -4.36 -8.58
N ASN A 49 -16.13 -4.11 -9.85
CA ASN A 49 -15.37 -4.92 -10.81
C ASN A 49 -13.90 -4.47 -10.95
N SER A 50 -13.39 -3.66 -10.03
CA SER A 50 -11.99 -3.22 -10.08
C SER A 50 -11.05 -4.42 -10.04
N PRO A 51 -10.14 -4.58 -11.02
CA PRO A 51 -9.23 -5.72 -11.09
C PRO A 51 -8.06 -5.60 -10.09
N PHE A 52 -7.96 -4.48 -9.37
CA PHE A 52 -6.83 -4.16 -8.50
C PHE A 52 -7.06 -4.56 -7.04
N THR A 53 -8.19 -5.16 -6.71
CA THR A 53 -8.51 -5.67 -5.36
C THR A 53 -8.95 -7.11 -5.45
N SER A 54 -8.51 -7.95 -4.51
CA SER A 54 -8.94 -9.35 -4.46
C SER A 54 -10.44 -9.44 -4.16
N LYS A 55 -11.19 -10.15 -5.02
CA LYS A 55 -12.66 -10.24 -4.95
C LYS A 55 -13.17 -11.51 -4.26
N ILE A 56 -12.68 -11.77 -3.05
CA ILE A 56 -13.05 -12.98 -2.30
C ILE A 56 -14.06 -12.60 -1.22
N PRO A 57 -15.26 -13.20 -1.19
CA PRO A 57 -16.28 -12.88 -0.20
C PRO A 57 -15.77 -13.06 1.23
N GLY A 58 -16.02 -12.07 2.09
CA GLY A 58 -15.62 -12.12 3.50
C GLY A 58 -14.12 -12.00 3.77
N SER A 59 -13.28 -11.84 2.75
CA SER A 59 -11.82 -11.70 2.93
C SER A 59 -11.39 -10.28 3.30
N TRP A 60 -12.31 -9.31 3.29
CA TRP A 60 -12.06 -7.93 3.68
C TRP A 60 -13.25 -7.35 4.45
N PHE A 61 -12.97 -6.47 5.41
CA PHE A 61 -13.97 -5.90 6.32
C PHE A 61 -14.94 -4.94 5.63
N ILE A 62 -14.51 -4.27 4.56
CA ILE A 62 -15.41 -3.50 3.66
C ILE A 62 -15.79 -4.44 2.52
N GLY A 63 -17.02 -4.96 2.61
CA GLY A 63 -17.52 -6.08 1.83
C GLY A 63 -17.13 -6.07 0.34
N VAL A 64 -16.86 -7.26 -0.17
CA VAL A 64 -16.34 -7.47 -1.52
C VAL A 64 -17.38 -8.19 -2.36
N PRO A 65 -17.74 -7.69 -3.56
CA PRO A 65 -18.68 -8.39 -4.43
C PRO A 65 -18.18 -9.80 -4.74
N SER A 66 -19.07 -10.79 -4.60
CA SER A 66 -18.78 -12.21 -4.86
C SER A 66 -18.68 -12.55 -6.35
N HIS A 67 -19.30 -11.74 -7.21
CA HIS A 67 -19.31 -11.94 -8.66
C HIS A 67 -19.23 -10.60 -9.39
N PRO A 68 -18.72 -10.58 -10.64
CA PRO A 68 -18.80 -9.41 -11.49
C PRO A 68 -20.25 -8.94 -11.58
N VAL A 69 -20.50 -7.69 -11.22
CA VAL A 69 -21.82 -7.09 -11.30
C VAL A 69 -21.93 -6.39 -12.65
N SER A 70 -23.08 -6.46 -13.33
CA SER A 70 -23.28 -5.66 -14.54
C SER A 70 -23.02 -4.18 -14.23
N GLY A 71 -22.10 -3.57 -14.96
CA GLY A 71 -21.58 -2.24 -14.70
C GLY A 71 -21.59 -1.37 -15.95
N ASN A 72 -21.45 -0.06 -15.75
CA ASN A 72 -21.25 0.87 -16.86
C ASN A 72 -19.77 0.78 -17.33
N PRO A 73 -19.49 0.37 -18.58
CA PRO A 73 -18.13 0.20 -19.07
C PRO A 73 -17.28 1.49 -19.01
N LEU A 74 -17.91 2.65 -19.20
CA LEU A 74 -17.23 3.94 -19.09
C LEU A 74 -16.76 4.20 -17.65
N LEU A 75 -17.61 3.92 -16.65
CA LEU A 75 -17.22 4.09 -15.24
C LEU A 75 -16.11 3.13 -14.84
N GLU A 76 -16.12 1.89 -15.33
CA GLU A 76 -15.05 0.91 -15.12
C GLU A 76 -13.74 1.32 -15.79
N PHE A 77 -13.82 1.89 -16.99
CA PHE A 77 -12.66 2.43 -17.69
C PHE A 77 -12.07 3.61 -16.91
N LEU A 78 -12.89 4.59 -16.52
CA LEU A 78 -12.45 5.75 -15.74
C LEU A 78 -11.85 5.32 -14.39
N ALA A 79 -12.48 4.38 -13.68
CA ALA A 79 -11.96 3.85 -12.42
C ALA A 79 -10.56 3.24 -12.57
N ARG A 80 -10.30 2.49 -13.65
CA ARG A 80 -8.96 1.96 -13.94
C ARG A 80 -7.93 3.05 -14.15
N TRP A 81 -8.28 4.10 -14.89
CA TRP A 81 -7.41 5.25 -15.09
C TRP A 81 -7.13 6.03 -13.82
N LEU A 82 -8.09 6.16 -12.90
CA LEU A 82 -7.85 6.76 -11.58
C LEU A 82 -6.75 6.00 -10.82
N VAL A 83 -6.77 4.67 -10.83
CA VAL A 83 -5.71 3.86 -10.20
C VAL A 83 -4.36 4.11 -10.88
N TYR A 84 -4.28 4.04 -12.22
CA TYR A 84 -3.02 4.25 -12.93
C TYR A 84 -2.45 5.66 -12.72
N LEU A 85 -3.30 6.69 -12.77
CA LEU A 85 -2.89 8.07 -12.50
C LEU A 85 -2.45 8.26 -11.05
N GLY A 86 -3.15 7.66 -10.10
CA GLY A 86 -2.77 7.67 -8.69
C GLY A 86 -1.41 6.99 -8.46
N VAL A 87 -1.18 5.81 -9.03
CA VAL A 87 0.12 5.11 -8.96
C VAL A 87 1.23 5.94 -9.60
N ALA A 88 0.99 6.51 -10.79
CA ALA A 88 1.98 7.37 -11.46
C ALA A 88 2.34 8.60 -10.61
N LEU A 89 1.35 9.24 -9.99
CA LEU A 89 1.56 10.37 -9.08
C LEU A 89 2.31 9.95 -7.81
N ALA A 90 1.97 8.80 -7.22
CA ALA A 90 2.70 8.26 -6.06
C ALA A 90 4.18 8.00 -6.38
N CYS A 91 4.47 7.37 -7.53
CA CYS A 91 5.82 7.17 -8.04
C CYS A 91 6.55 8.51 -8.25
N TYR A 92 5.88 9.50 -8.85
CA TYR A 92 6.43 10.84 -9.05
C TYR A 92 6.81 11.50 -7.72
N VAL A 93 5.93 11.47 -6.72
CA VAL A 93 6.18 12.03 -5.39
C VAL A 93 7.31 11.28 -4.68
N TRP A 94 7.35 9.95 -4.78
CA TRP A 94 8.43 9.15 -4.22
C TRP A 94 9.79 9.50 -4.85
N VAL A 95 9.86 9.62 -6.18
CA VAL A 95 11.10 10.05 -6.87
C VAL A 95 11.53 11.44 -6.41
N ARG A 96 10.59 12.35 -6.14
CA ARG A 96 10.90 13.67 -5.57
C ARG A 96 11.50 13.57 -4.17
N PHE A 97 10.94 12.74 -3.29
CA PHE A 97 11.51 12.47 -1.96
C PHE A 97 12.94 11.92 -2.06
N VAL A 98 13.17 10.93 -2.93
CA VAL A 98 14.50 10.39 -3.18
C VAL A 98 15.47 11.46 -3.68
N ARG A 99 15.03 12.33 -4.61
CA ARG A 99 15.85 13.44 -5.10
C ARG A 99 16.23 14.43 -4.01
N LEU A 100 15.33 14.73 -3.06
CA LEU A 100 15.65 15.60 -1.91
C LEU A 100 16.76 15.00 -1.05
N VAL A 101 16.63 13.72 -0.69
CA VAL A 101 17.63 13.03 0.13
C VAL A 101 18.97 12.94 -0.62
N ARG A 102 18.95 12.65 -1.92
CA ARG A 102 20.17 12.60 -2.77
C ARG A 102 20.85 13.96 -2.92
N LYS A 103 20.10 15.06 -2.86
CA LYS A 103 20.64 16.43 -2.83
C LYS A 103 21.26 16.80 -1.47
N GLY A 104 21.14 15.96 -0.45
CA GLY A 104 21.74 16.18 0.87
C GLY A 104 20.82 16.84 1.90
N TYR A 105 19.53 16.98 1.59
CA TYR A 105 18.51 17.35 2.58
C TYR A 105 18.28 16.19 3.54
N ARG A 106 18.11 16.51 4.83
CA ARG A 106 17.65 15.56 5.85
C ARG A 106 16.16 15.79 6.06
N ILE A 107 15.35 14.74 6.08
CA ILE A 107 13.92 14.87 6.35
C ILE A 107 13.71 14.53 7.82
N SER A 108 13.02 15.39 8.57
CA SER A 108 12.77 15.13 9.99
C SER A 108 11.91 13.87 10.16
N PRO A 109 12.11 13.07 11.22
CA PRO A 109 11.27 11.90 11.48
C PRO A 109 9.78 12.25 11.56
N ARG A 110 9.44 13.42 12.11
CA ARG A 110 8.06 13.91 12.18
C ARG A 110 7.48 14.13 10.77
N ALA A 111 8.24 14.75 9.87
CA ALA A 111 7.80 14.95 8.49
C ALA A 111 7.60 13.63 7.73
N LEU A 112 8.47 12.64 7.97
CA LEU A 112 8.31 11.28 7.41
C LEU A 112 7.03 10.61 7.93
N TRP A 113 6.76 10.68 9.24
CA TRP A 113 5.54 10.14 9.82
C TRP A 113 4.29 10.86 9.33
N SER A 114 4.33 12.18 9.17
CA SER A 114 3.23 12.95 8.57
C SER A 114 2.96 12.48 7.15
N ALA A 115 3.98 12.38 6.30
CA ALA A 115 3.83 11.86 4.93
C ALA A 115 3.27 10.43 4.93
N PHE A 116 3.85 9.54 5.74
CA PHE A 116 3.43 8.16 5.87
C PHE A 116 1.95 8.03 6.22
N TRP A 117 1.52 8.64 7.34
CA TRP A 117 0.13 8.50 7.79
C TRP A 117 -0.84 9.18 6.84
N THR A 118 -0.50 10.34 6.29
CA THR A 118 -1.34 11.00 5.29
C THR A 118 -1.53 10.16 4.03
N TRP A 119 -0.51 9.43 3.57
CA TRP A 119 -0.60 8.62 2.36
C TRP A 119 -1.26 7.26 2.61
N ILE A 120 -0.99 6.63 3.75
CA ILE A 120 -1.48 5.28 4.04
C ILE A 120 -2.93 5.27 4.51
N THR A 121 -3.38 6.28 5.27
CA THR A 121 -4.73 6.30 5.87
C THR A 121 -5.86 6.05 4.85
N PRO A 122 -5.91 6.70 3.67
CA PRO A 122 -6.94 6.40 2.68
C PRO A 122 -6.83 4.97 2.13
N LEU A 123 -5.61 4.47 1.95
CA LEU A 123 -5.37 3.15 1.37
C LEU A 123 -5.79 2.01 2.30
N MET A 124 -5.79 2.23 3.62
CA MET A 124 -6.26 1.25 4.60
C MET A 124 -7.74 0.88 4.42
N ILE A 125 -8.54 1.74 3.76
CA ILE A 125 -9.95 1.48 3.46
C ILE A 125 -10.07 0.46 2.31
N ALA A 126 -9.15 0.51 1.34
CA ALA A 126 -9.18 -0.40 0.20
C ALA A 126 -8.82 -1.83 0.62
N GLY A 127 -9.44 -2.82 -0.05
CA GLY A 127 -9.00 -4.21 0.05
C GLY A 127 -7.53 -4.39 -0.37
N PRO A 128 -6.89 -5.54 -0.06
CA PRO A 128 -5.52 -5.80 -0.46
C PRO A 128 -5.33 -5.52 -1.95
N LEU A 129 -4.44 -4.56 -2.22
CA LEU A 129 -4.23 -4.00 -3.54
C LEU A 129 -3.22 -4.82 -4.32
N PHE A 130 -3.49 -5.02 -5.62
CA PHE A 130 -2.62 -5.62 -6.63
C PHE A 130 -2.25 -7.10 -6.45
N SER A 131 -2.17 -7.60 -5.22
CA SER A 131 -1.74 -8.97 -4.90
C SER A 131 -2.57 -9.59 -3.77
N ARG A 132 -2.48 -10.92 -3.65
CA ARG A 132 -3.07 -11.74 -2.59
C ARG A 132 -2.06 -12.11 -1.50
N ASP A 133 -0.87 -11.51 -1.48
CA ASP A 133 0.20 -11.90 -0.54
C ASP A 133 -0.17 -11.75 0.94
N VAL A 134 -1.00 -10.76 1.28
CA VAL A 134 -1.57 -10.62 2.64
C VAL A 134 -2.27 -11.88 3.10
N TYR A 135 -2.97 -12.57 2.20
CA TYR A 135 -3.66 -13.83 2.51
C TYR A 135 -2.69 -15.00 2.67
N SER A 136 -1.56 -14.97 1.96
CA SER A 136 -0.47 -15.94 2.15
C SER A 136 0.14 -15.82 3.54
N TYR A 137 0.29 -14.60 4.07
CA TYR A 137 0.77 -14.37 5.44
C TYR A 137 -0.25 -14.89 6.45
N ALA A 138 -1.51 -14.47 6.34
CA ALA A 138 -2.57 -14.98 7.21
C ALA A 138 -2.66 -16.52 7.23
N ALA A 139 -2.45 -17.18 6.08
CA ALA A 139 -2.39 -18.63 6.01
C ALA A 139 -1.13 -19.21 6.69
N GLN A 140 0.03 -18.57 6.58
CA GLN A 140 1.25 -18.97 7.32
C GLN A 140 1.08 -18.78 8.83
N GLY A 141 0.46 -17.69 9.27
CA GLY A 141 0.06 -17.51 10.67
C GLY A 141 -0.85 -18.63 11.16
N GLU A 142 -1.88 -18.99 10.39
CA GLU A 142 -2.77 -20.11 10.71
C GLU A 142 -2.03 -21.46 10.75
N MET A 143 -1.00 -21.66 9.92
CA MET A 143 -0.14 -22.85 9.99
C MET A 143 0.59 -22.91 11.33
N VAL A 144 1.22 -21.80 11.74
CA VAL A 144 1.94 -21.70 13.01
C VAL A 144 1.00 -21.93 14.20
N ALA A 145 -0.18 -21.32 14.18
CA ALA A 145 -1.22 -21.50 15.21
C ALA A 145 -1.65 -22.96 15.36
N ARG A 146 -1.60 -23.75 14.27
CA ARG A 146 -1.90 -25.20 14.26
C ARG A 146 -0.67 -26.10 14.47
N GLY A 147 0.50 -25.52 14.75
CA GLY A 147 1.75 -26.27 14.92
C GLY A 147 2.28 -26.88 13.62
N ILE A 148 1.83 -26.40 12.46
CA ILE A 148 2.33 -26.81 11.15
C ILE A 148 3.56 -25.95 10.83
N ASP A 149 4.70 -26.60 10.59
CA ASP A 149 5.94 -25.90 10.22
C ASP A 149 5.84 -25.29 8.80
N PRO A 150 5.81 -23.95 8.67
CA PRO A 150 5.72 -23.25 7.38
C PRO A 150 7.05 -23.21 6.62
N TYR A 151 8.16 -23.66 7.22
CA TYR A 151 9.44 -23.82 6.53
C TYR A 151 9.52 -25.15 5.77
N SER A 152 8.85 -26.17 6.30
CA SER A 152 8.77 -27.48 5.64
C SER A 152 7.58 -27.60 4.70
N ASN A 153 6.49 -26.86 4.97
CA ASN A 153 5.22 -26.98 4.25
C ASN A 153 4.77 -25.63 3.69
N GLY A 154 3.95 -25.66 2.63
CA GLY A 154 3.22 -24.49 2.16
C GLY A 154 1.78 -24.46 2.70
N PRO A 155 1.03 -23.35 2.48
CA PRO A 155 -0.36 -23.20 2.91
C PRO A 155 -1.30 -24.36 2.55
N ILE A 156 -1.01 -25.10 1.48
CA ILE A 156 -1.78 -26.29 1.08
C ILE A 156 -1.88 -27.35 2.19
N ALA A 157 -0.95 -27.39 3.14
CA ALA A 157 -0.98 -28.29 4.28
C ALA A 157 -2.12 -28.00 5.27
N LEU A 158 -2.75 -26.82 5.18
CA LEU A 158 -3.94 -26.47 5.97
C LEU A 158 -5.19 -27.27 5.57
N GLY A 159 -5.18 -27.92 4.39
CA GLY A 159 -6.34 -28.61 3.84
C GLY A 159 -7.47 -27.64 3.47
N SER A 160 -8.71 -28.14 3.46
CA SER A 160 -9.88 -27.30 3.16
C SER A 160 -10.16 -26.35 4.33
N ASN A 161 -9.62 -25.14 4.27
CA ASN A 161 -9.88 -24.07 5.24
C ASN A 161 -10.09 -22.71 4.55
N SER A 162 -10.64 -21.76 5.33
CA SER A 162 -10.92 -20.40 4.86
C SER A 162 -9.67 -19.61 4.47
N TYR A 163 -8.55 -19.81 5.18
CA TYR A 163 -7.30 -19.13 4.89
C TYR A 163 -6.70 -19.57 3.56
N LEU A 164 -6.60 -20.88 3.28
CA LEU A 164 -6.11 -21.40 2.00
C LEU A 164 -6.96 -20.92 0.83
N ALA A 165 -8.28 -20.84 1.00
CA ALA A 165 -9.17 -20.33 -0.05
C ALA A 165 -8.83 -18.89 -0.49
N THR A 166 -8.21 -18.10 0.40
CA THR A 166 -7.78 -16.72 0.12
C THR A 166 -6.38 -16.59 -0.46
N VAL A 167 -5.53 -17.62 -0.36
CA VAL A 167 -4.17 -17.64 -0.92
C VAL A 167 -4.19 -17.67 -2.46
N ASP A 168 -3.24 -16.98 -3.09
CA ASP A 168 -3.07 -17.11 -4.55
C ASP A 168 -2.78 -18.56 -4.94
N PRO A 169 -3.49 -19.16 -5.91
CA PRO A 169 -3.25 -20.53 -6.35
C PRO A 169 -1.80 -20.80 -6.74
N PHE A 170 -1.06 -19.80 -7.22
CA PHE A 170 0.35 -19.94 -7.55
C PHE A 170 1.24 -20.19 -6.32
N TRP A 171 0.84 -19.67 -5.15
CA TRP A 171 1.64 -19.66 -3.92
C TRP A 171 1.24 -20.71 -2.89
N VAL A 172 0.22 -21.54 -3.14
CA VAL A 172 -0.28 -22.51 -2.14
C VAL A 172 0.77 -23.54 -1.70
N LYS A 173 1.80 -23.80 -2.50
CA LYS A 173 2.92 -24.70 -2.15
C LYS A 173 4.17 -23.96 -1.68
N ALA A 174 4.15 -22.63 -1.66
CA ALA A 174 5.30 -21.84 -1.28
C ALA A 174 5.54 -21.90 0.23
N LYS A 175 6.78 -22.17 0.61
CA LYS A 175 7.26 -22.18 1.99
C LYS A 175 7.54 -20.76 2.46
N ALA A 176 7.51 -20.53 3.76
CA ALA A 176 7.79 -19.22 4.33
C ALA A 176 9.25 -18.78 4.06
N PRO A 177 9.45 -17.60 3.45
CA PRO A 177 10.79 -16.99 3.32
C PRO A 177 11.15 -16.10 4.53
N TYR A 178 10.23 -15.93 5.50
CA TYR A 178 10.35 -14.97 6.59
C TYR A 178 11.02 -15.55 7.83
N GLY A 179 11.61 -14.69 8.65
CA GLY A 179 12.26 -15.09 9.90
C GLY A 179 11.28 -15.58 10.98
N PRO A 180 11.73 -16.40 11.95
CA PRO A 180 10.84 -17.05 12.93
C PRO A 180 10.02 -16.08 13.77
N LEU A 181 10.56 -14.89 14.10
CA LEU A 181 9.84 -13.89 14.87
C LEU A 181 8.60 -13.37 14.15
N PHE A 182 8.67 -13.13 12.84
CA PHE A 182 7.53 -12.68 12.06
C PHE A 182 6.43 -13.74 12.07
N LEU A 183 6.79 -15.00 11.80
CA LEU A 183 5.84 -16.12 11.76
C LEU A 183 5.24 -16.40 13.14
N TYR A 184 6.02 -16.24 14.21
CA TYR A 184 5.50 -16.34 15.56
C TYR A 184 4.44 -15.28 15.83
N VAL A 185 4.71 -14.02 15.50
CA VAL A 185 3.75 -12.91 15.70
C VAL A 185 2.50 -13.08 14.84
N ASP A 186 2.66 -13.56 13.61
CA ASP A 186 1.55 -13.81 12.67
C ASP A 186 0.66 -14.99 13.12
N GLY A 187 1.21 -15.91 13.91
CA GLY A 187 0.49 -17.06 14.49
C GLY A 187 -0.06 -16.84 15.91
N LEU A 188 0.07 -15.64 16.49
CA LEU A 188 -0.56 -15.26 17.77
C LEU A 188 -2.05 -14.99 17.60
#